data_AF-A0A942ZDW2-F1
#
_entry.id   AF-A0A942ZDW2-F1
#
_cell.length_a   1.000
_cell.length_b   1.000
_cell.length_c   1.000
_cell.angle_alpha   90.00
_cell.angle_beta   90.00
_cell.angle_gamma   90.00
#
_symmetry.space_group_name_H-M   'P 1'
#
loop_
_entity.id
_entity.type
_entity.pdbx_description
1 polymer ?
#
loop_
_entity_poly.entity_id
_entity_poly.type
_entity_poly.pdbx_seq_one_letter_code
_entity_poly.pdbx_strand_id
1 'polypeptide(L)'
;MIIKSSYGRLVHDLSKSKAEINAIHNKNPHVKEPRNTVVGLASFRMPTRIKVSGQRRKINETYSCILPTKVEIEIGLNDPVIYVAKEYPRQSCGFSQVIRHEQTHQRINLLTLEYFMPIFDKALRKAIYDVRAVKVYTKDNNNFKKGLSKLNEYYYARLTPILEEFEKARAKEQQKLDNITSYRRDWEICNEFEKEHPEKKIPYKI
;
A
#
# COMPACT_ATOMS: atom_id res chain seq x y z
N MET A 1 23.03 -4.29 5.01
CA MET A 1 21.56 -4.17 4.87
C MET A 1 21.27 -3.51 3.54
N ILE A 2 20.23 -3.95 2.83
CA ILE A 2 19.74 -3.26 1.63
C ILE A 2 18.24 -3.05 1.81
N ILE A 3 17.80 -1.80 1.78
CA ILE A 3 16.38 -1.44 1.72
C ILE A 3 16.11 -0.92 0.32
N LYS A 4 15.09 -1.48 -0.32
CA LYS A 4 14.59 -1.02 -1.63
C LYS A 4 13.16 -0.54 -1.45
N SER A 5 12.85 0.57 -2.09
CA SER A 5 11.48 1.02 -2.27
C SER A 5 11.14 1.18 -3.73
N SER A 6 9.85 1.01 -4.02
CA SER A 6 9.25 1.27 -5.32
C SER A 6 7.98 2.05 -5.11
N TYR A 7 7.72 3.03 -5.97
CA TYR A 7 6.46 3.76 -5.99
C TYR A 7 5.52 3.25 -7.10
N GLY A 8 5.98 2.26 -7.88
CA GLY A 8 5.28 1.76 -9.06
C GLY A 8 5.17 2.81 -10.17
N ARG A 9 4.40 2.46 -11.21
CA ARG A 9 4.00 3.39 -12.27
C ARG A 9 2.50 3.54 -12.21
N LEU A 10 2.01 4.76 -11.99
CA LEU A 10 0.58 5.04 -11.96
C LEU A 10 -0.05 4.78 -13.33
N VAL A 11 -1.12 3.99 -13.34
CA VAL A 11 -1.94 3.70 -14.52
C VAL A 11 -3.35 4.24 -14.28
N HIS A 12 -3.94 4.85 -15.31
CA HIS A 12 -5.36 5.20 -15.31
C HIS A 12 -6.12 4.14 -16.13
N ASP A 13 -7.05 3.42 -15.52
CA ASP A 13 -7.94 2.47 -16.20
C ASP A 13 -9.35 3.07 -16.31
N LEU A 14 -9.71 3.38 -17.55
CA LEU A 14 -10.99 4.01 -17.91
C LEU A 14 -11.92 3.02 -18.63
N SER A 15 -11.58 1.72 -18.62
CA SER A 15 -12.30 0.67 -19.35
C SER A 15 -13.39 -0.03 -18.52
N LYS A 16 -13.33 0.12 -17.18
CA LYS A 16 -14.19 -0.59 -16.23
C LYS A 16 -15.52 0.13 -16.02
N SER A 17 -16.59 -0.65 -15.93
CA SER A 17 -17.91 -0.17 -15.49
C SER A 17 -17.91 0.13 -13.99
N LYS A 18 -18.87 0.94 -13.55
CA LYS A 18 -19.15 1.17 -12.12
C LYS A 18 -19.27 -0.15 -11.34
N ALA A 19 -19.99 -1.14 -11.90
CA ALA A 19 -20.17 -2.45 -11.27
C ALA A 19 -18.85 -3.21 -11.09
N GLU A 20 -17.99 -3.21 -12.10
CA GLU A 20 -16.67 -3.84 -12.03
C GLU A 20 -15.77 -3.16 -10.99
N ILE A 21 -15.79 -1.83 -10.92
CA ILE A 21 -15.01 -1.07 -9.93
C ILE A 21 -15.45 -1.42 -8.50
N ASN A 22 -16.77 -1.50 -8.25
CA ASN A 22 -17.30 -1.93 -6.95
C ASN A 22 -16.90 -3.37 -6.61
N ALA A 23 -16.88 -4.27 -7.59
CA ALA A 23 -16.42 -5.64 -7.37
C ALA A 23 -14.92 -5.71 -7.02
N ILE A 24 -14.09 -4.82 -7.56
CA ILE A 24 -12.68 -4.68 -7.19
C ILE A 24 -12.55 -4.13 -5.76
N HIS A 25 -13.31 -3.07 -5.45
CA HIS A 25 -13.33 -2.43 -4.13
C HIS A 25 -13.70 -3.43 -3.02
N ASN A 26 -14.80 -4.17 -3.20
CA ASN A 26 -15.33 -5.12 -2.20
C ASN A 26 -14.44 -6.34 -1.96
N LYS A 27 -13.53 -6.65 -2.88
CA LYS A 27 -12.55 -7.73 -2.71
C LYS A 27 -11.33 -7.30 -1.89
N ASN A 28 -11.18 -6.01 -1.58
CA ASN A 28 -10.02 -5.50 -0.86
C ASN A 28 -10.25 -5.54 0.66
N PRO A 29 -9.57 -6.45 1.40
CA PRO A 29 -9.76 -6.60 2.85
C PRO A 29 -9.32 -5.38 3.67
N HIS A 30 -8.57 -4.45 3.06
CA HIS A 30 -8.08 -3.22 3.70
C HIS A 30 -8.99 -2.01 3.49
N VAL A 31 -10.10 -2.16 2.77
CA VAL A 31 -11.05 -1.09 2.52
C VAL A 31 -12.29 -1.30 3.37
N LYS A 32 -12.45 -0.47 4.39
CA LYS A 32 -13.63 -0.43 5.28
C LYS A 32 -14.52 0.79 4.99
N GLU A 33 -14.50 1.30 3.76
CA GLU A 33 -15.37 2.41 3.35
C GLU A 33 -16.81 1.90 3.23
N PRO A 34 -17.77 2.40 4.03
CA PRO A 34 -19.17 2.08 3.84
C PRO A 34 -19.71 2.99 2.72
N ARG A 35 -19.47 2.64 1.45
CA ARG A 35 -20.13 3.32 0.34
C ARG A 35 -20.82 2.35 -0.57
N ASN A 36 -22.14 2.49 -0.61
CA ASN A 36 -22.95 1.98 -1.69
C ASN A 36 -22.57 2.78 -2.95
N THR A 37 -21.80 2.14 -3.82
CA THR A 37 -21.41 2.57 -5.17
C THR A 37 -20.30 3.63 -5.28
N VAL A 38 -19.06 3.19 -5.54
CA VAL A 38 -17.95 4.04 -6.02
C VAL A 38 -17.98 4.21 -7.55
N VAL A 39 -17.68 5.42 -8.02
CA VAL A 39 -17.55 5.81 -9.45
C VAL A 39 -16.09 6.00 -9.88
N GLY A 40 -15.18 6.11 -8.91
CA GLY A 40 -13.73 6.06 -9.05
C GLY A 40 -13.12 5.16 -7.98
N LEU A 41 -11.87 4.73 -8.20
CA LEU A 41 -11.12 3.96 -7.20
C LEU A 41 -9.61 4.12 -7.38
N ALA A 42 -8.93 4.58 -6.34
CA ALA A 42 -7.48 4.48 -6.20
C ALA A 42 -7.08 3.15 -5.55
N SER A 43 -6.47 2.25 -6.32
CA SER A 43 -5.96 0.98 -5.79
C SER A 43 -4.78 1.22 -4.83
N PHE A 44 -4.71 0.40 -3.78
CA PHE A 44 -3.61 0.42 -2.84
C PHE A 44 -3.11 -0.99 -2.58
N ARG A 45 -1.81 -1.21 -2.81
CA ARG A 45 -1.12 -2.45 -2.46
C ARG A 45 0.33 -2.13 -2.12
N MET A 46 0.75 -2.48 -0.91
CA MET A 46 2.11 -2.27 -0.42
C MET A 46 2.73 -3.58 0.08
N PRO A 47 3.20 -4.46 -0.81
CA PRO A 47 3.84 -5.69 -0.37
C PRO A 47 5.13 -5.37 0.40
N THR A 48 5.34 -6.08 1.50
CA THR A 48 6.59 -6.06 2.25
C THR A 48 7.28 -7.42 2.10
N ARG A 49 8.45 -7.45 1.49
CA ARG A 49 9.25 -8.67 1.32
C ARG A 49 10.55 -8.55 2.09
N ILE A 50 10.83 -9.53 2.94
CA ILE A 50 12.08 -9.64 3.68
C ILE A 50 12.78 -10.92 3.24
N LYS A 51 14.05 -10.78 2.82
CA LYS A 51 14.92 -11.90 2.47
C LYS A 51 16.17 -11.86 3.34
N VAL A 52 16.29 -12.85 4.21
CA VAL A 52 17.48 -13.06 5.04
C VAL A 52 18.38 -14.12 4.43
N SER A 53 19.65 -13.76 4.23
CA SER A 53 20.74 -14.70 4.03
C SER A 53 21.50 -14.87 5.33
N GLY A 54 22.02 -16.06 5.58
CA GLY A 54 22.78 -16.32 6.80
C GLY A 54 23.90 -17.33 6.60
N GLN A 55 24.76 -17.43 7.60
CA GLN A 55 25.85 -18.40 7.68
C GLN A 55 25.64 -19.32 8.87
N ARG A 56 26.01 -20.59 8.71
CA ARG A 56 26.04 -21.58 9.79
C ARG A 56 27.41 -21.54 10.45
N ARG A 57 27.47 -21.45 11.78
CA ARG A 57 28.69 -21.68 12.55
C ARG A 57 28.46 -22.81 13.55
N LYS A 58 29.37 -23.77 13.60
CA LYS A 58 29.29 -24.90 14.54
C LYS A 58 29.56 -24.37 15.95
N ILE A 59 28.72 -24.77 16.90
CA ILE A 59 28.97 -24.54 18.34
C ILE A 59 29.64 -25.80 18.90
N ASN A 60 29.06 -26.96 18.62
CA ASN A 60 29.60 -28.29 18.96
C ASN A 60 29.04 -29.35 17.99
N GLU A 61 29.29 -30.63 18.26
CA GLU A 61 28.82 -31.75 17.41
C GLU A 61 27.30 -31.80 17.24
N THR A 62 26.55 -31.33 18.24
CA THR A 62 25.09 -31.38 18.25
C THR A 62 24.47 -30.10 17.68
N TYR A 63 25.08 -28.94 17.94
CA TYR A 63 24.47 -27.64 17.69
C TYR A 63 25.31 -26.72 16.81
N SER A 64 24.60 -25.95 16.00
CA SER A 64 25.13 -24.83 15.22
C SER A 64 24.29 -23.57 15.48
N CYS A 65 24.86 -22.39 15.23
CA CYS A 65 24.13 -21.14 15.19
C CYS A 65 24.02 -20.63 13.75
N ILE A 66 22.87 -20.06 13.42
CA ILE A 66 22.62 -19.36 12.17
C ILE A 66 22.71 -17.86 12.44
N LEU A 67 23.64 -17.21 11.78
CA LEU A 67 23.88 -15.77 11.88
C LEU A 67 23.41 -15.10 10.58
N PRO A 68 22.62 -14.02 10.64
CA PRO A 68 22.28 -13.26 9.44
C PRO A 68 23.56 -12.61 8.89
N THR A 69 23.77 -12.72 7.57
CA THR A 69 24.89 -12.08 6.85
C THR A 69 24.39 -10.97 5.94
N LYS A 70 23.18 -11.11 5.41
CA LYS A 70 22.54 -10.11 4.55
C LYS A 70 21.05 -10.10 4.83
N VAL A 71 20.50 -8.90 4.92
CA VAL A 71 19.05 -8.66 5.02
C VAL A 71 18.69 -7.71 3.90
N GLU A 72 17.83 -8.18 3.00
CA GLU A 72 17.24 -7.42 1.90
C GLU A 72 15.75 -7.20 2.20
N ILE A 73 15.31 -5.95 2.12
CA ILE A 73 13.95 -5.57 2.46
C ILE A 73 13.41 -4.74 1.31
N GLU A 74 12.25 -5.13 0.81
CA GLU A 74 11.54 -4.44 -0.25
C GLU A 74 10.18 -3.98 0.30
N ILE A 75 9.99 -2.66 0.38
CA ILE A 75 8.75 -2.01 0.85
C ILE A 75 8.40 -0.95 -0.18
N GLY A 76 7.23 -1.06 -0.81
CA GLY A 76 6.85 -0.10 -1.83
C GLY A 76 5.43 -0.28 -2.33
N LEU A 77 4.93 0.73 -3.02
CA LEU A 77 3.67 0.65 -3.75
C LEU A 77 3.84 -0.27 -4.96
N ASN A 78 2.88 -1.16 -5.15
CA ASN A 78 2.88 -2.09 -6.26
C ASN A 78 1.72 -1.77 -7.21
N ASP A 79 2.07 -1.48 -8.47
CA ASP A 79 1.14 -1.24 -9.58
C ASP A 79 -0.08 -0.38 -9.21
N PRO A 80 0.13 0.90 -8.81
CA PRO A 80 -0.98 1.78 -8.47
C PRO A 80 -1.85 2.05 -9.70
N VAL A 81 -3.16 1.87 -9.54
CA VAL A 81 -4.17 2.09 -10.59
C VAL A 81 -5.22 3.05 -10.07
N ILE A 82 -5.59 4.03 -10.89
CA ILE A 82 -6.80 4.83 -10.71
C ILE A 82 -7.84 4.33 -11.71
N TYR A 83 -8.97 3.86 -11.21
CA TYR A 83 -10.13 3.53 -12.00
C TYR A 83 -11.07 4.73 -12.04
N VAL A 84 -11.64 4.99 -13.21
CA VAL A 84 -12.81 5.86 -13.36
C VAL A 84 -13.83 5.11 -14.21
N ALA A 85 -15.07 5.07 -13.75
CA ALA A 85 -16.15 4.37 -14.41
C ALA A 85 -16.31 4.84 -15.87
N LYS A 86 -16.33 3.92 -16.83
CA LYS A 86 -16.45 4.23 -18.28
C LYS A 86 -17.74 4.98 -18.63
N GLU A 87 -18.75 4.89 -17.76
CA GLU A 87 -20.00 5.63 -17.85
C GLU A 87 -19.81 7.15 -17.70
N TYR A 88 -18.66 7.61 -17.19
CA TYR A 88 -18.33 9.03 -17.04
C TYR A 88 -17.55 9.53 -18.27
N PRO A 89 -18.13 10.42 -19.10
CA PRO A 89 -17.45 10.93 -20.28
C PRO A 89 -16.26 11.81 -19.90
N ARG A 90 -15.13 11.65 -20.59
CA ARG A 90 -13.85 12.31 -20.25
C ARG A 90 -13.93 13.83 -20.27
N GLN A 91 -14.80 14.39 -21.10
CA GLN A 91 -15.03 15.82 -21.25
C GLN A 91 -15.97 16.42 -20.18
N SER A 92 -16.52 15.59 -19.29
CA SER A 92 -17.44 16.05 -18.24
C SER A 92 -16.70 16.65 -17.05
N CYS A 93 -17.37 17.56 -16.34
CA CYS A 93 -16.89 18.02 -15.03
C CYS A 93 -16.80 16.84 -14.05
N GLY A 94 -17.81 15.97 -14.03
CA GLY A 94 -17.85 14.80 -13.14
C GLY A 94 -16.61 13.90 -13.29
N PHE A 95 -16.19 13.61 -14.52
CA PHE A 95 -14.95 12.86 -14.76
C PHE A 95 -13.72 13.56 -14.18
N SER A 96 -13.62 14.88 -14.37
CA SER A 96 -12.50 15.69 -13.91
C SER A 96 -12.42 15.76 -12.37
N GLN A 97 -13.56 15.82 -11.69
CA GLN A 97 -13.61 15.76 -10.23
C GLN A 97 -13.23 14.37 -9.71
N VAL A 98 -13.80 13.30 -10.30
CA VAL A 98 -13.49 11.92 -9.89
C VAL A 98 -12.00 11.64 -10.06
N ILE A 99 -11.41 11.92 -11.23
CA ILE A 99 -9.99 11.63 -11.43
C ILE A 99 -9.08 12.43 -10.48
N ARG A 100 -9.43 13.69 -10.19
CA ARG A 100 -8.68 14.52 -9.22
C ARG A 100 -8.78 13.98 -7.79
N HIS A 101 -9.96 13.51 -7.40
CA HIS A 101 -10.20 12.86 -6.11
C HIS A 101 -9.32 11.61 -5.97
N GLU A 102 -9.37 10.72 -6.95
CA GLU A 102 -8.57 9.49 -6.93
C GLU A 102 -7.06 9.74 -7.02
N GLN A 103 -6.63 10.78 -7.76
CA GLN A 103 -5.23 11.22 -7.78
C GLN A 103 -4.76 11.70 -6.41
N THR A 104 -5.65 12.35 -5.65
CA THR A 104 -5.34 12.80 -4.30
C THR A 104 -5.17 11.61 -3.35
N HIS A 105 -6.00 10.57 -3.45
CA HIS A 105 -5.77 9.31 -2.73
C HIS A 105 -4.40 8.69 -3.01
N GLN A 106 -3.98 8.67 -4.28
CA GLN A 106 -2.66 8.16 -4.64
C GLN A 106 -1.53 9.04 -4.11
N ARG A 107 -1.72 10.36 -4.12
CA ARG A 107 -0.75 11.30 -3.53
C ARG A 107 -0.61 11.08 -2.02
N ILE A 108 -1.71 10.82 -1.31
CA ILE A 108 -1.69 10.47 0.12
C ILE A 108 -0.91 9.17 0.34
N ASN A 109 -1.15 8.12 -0.47
CA ASN A 109 -0.40 6.86 -0.37
C ASN A 109 1.12 7.08 -0.54
N LEU A 110 1.52 7.86 -1.54
CA LEU A 110 2.92 8.20 -1.81
C LEU A 110 3.57 8.98 -0.66
N LEU A 111 2.94 10.08 -0.23
CA LEU A 111 3.48 10.93 0.83
C LEU A 111 3.56 10.21 2.18
N THR A 112 2.57 9.36 2.48
CA THR A 112 2.62 8.55 3.70
C THR A 112 3.78 7.57 3.64
N LEU A 113 4.02 6.93 2.49
CA LEU A 113 5.17 6.03 2.34
C LEU A 113 6.49 6.78 2.50
N GLU A 114 6.66 7.90 1.81
CA GLU A 114 7.85 8.76 1.91
C GLU A 114 8.14 9.17 3.36
N TYR A 115 7.11 9.54 4.12
CA TYR A 115 7.23 9.89 5.54
C TYR A 115 7.69 8.69 6.40
N PHE A 116 7.17 7.49 6.14
CA PHE A 116 7.51 6.29 6.92
C PHE A 116 8.82 5.61 6.49
N MET A 117 9.32 5.85 5.28
CA MET A 117 10.60 5.26 4.80
C MET A 117 11.77 5.43 5.79
N PRO A 118 12.09 6.64 6.31
CA PRO A 118 13.15 6.78 7.31
C PRO A 118 12.84 6.09 8.65
N ILE A 119 11.56 5.95 9.02
CA ILE A 119 11.13 5.26 10.25
C ILE A 119 11.36 3.75 10.11
N PHE A 120 11.00 3.19 8.95
CA PHE A 120 11.30 1.80 8.61
C PHE A 120 12.81 1.54 8.64
N ASP A 121 13.61 2.39 7.98
CA ASP A 121 15.08 2.25 7.99
C ASP A 121 15.66 2.24 9.41
N LYS A 122 15.25 3.19 10.26
CA LYS A 122 15.71 3.26 11.66
C LYS A 122 15.39 1.98 12.44
N ALA A 123 14.15 1.48 12.32
CA ALA A 123 13.74 0.29 13.04
C ALA A 123 14.45 -0.97 12.55
N LEU A 124 14.69 -1.08 11.25
CA LEU A 124 15.41 -2.19 10.66
C LEU A 124 16.88 -2.19 11.03
N ARG A 125 17.53 -1.02 11.06
CA ARG A 125 18.91 -0.89 11.59
C ARG A 125 19.00 -1.34 13.04
N LYS A 126 18.03 -0.92 13.87
CA LYS A 126 17.96 -1.37 15.27
C LYS A 126 17.76 -2.89 15.35
N ALA A 127 16.85 -3.45 14.56
CA ALA A 127 16.62 -4.90 14.53
C ALA A 127 17.89 -5.66 14.12
N ILE A 128 18.67 -5.15 13.18
CA ILE A 128 19.95 -5.76 12.77
C ILE A 128 20.99 -5.70 13.89
N TYR A 129 21.04 -4.61 14.66
CA TYR A 129 21.94 -4.49 15.80
C TYR A 129 21.56 -5.45 16.93
N ASP A 130 20.25 -5.58 17.20
CA ASP A 130 19.72 -6.37 18.31
C ASP A 130 19.56 -7.87 17.98
N VAL A 131 19.71 -8.27 16.72
CA VAL A 131 19.45 -9.65 16.29
C VAL A 131 20.45 -10.61 16.94
N ARG A 132 19.92 -11.73 17.46
CA ARG A 132 20.73 -12.82 17.98
C ARG A 132 20.77 -13.98 17.01
N ALA A 133 21.84 -14.76 17.10
CA ALA A 133 21.97 -15.99 16.32
C ALA A 133 20.90 -17.01 16.71
N VAL A 134 20.41 -17.79 15.75
CA VAL A 134 19.42 -18.84 15.98
C VAL A 134 20.12 -20.18 16.17
N LYS A 135 19.98 -20.80 17.34
CA LYS A 135 20.52 -22.13 17.63
C LYS A 135 19.69 -23.21 16.93
N VAL A 136 20.37 -24.14 16.27
CA VAL A 136 19.78 -25.24 15.49
C VAL A 136 20.61 -26.52 15.63
N TYR A 137 20.04 -27.69 15.35
CA TYR A 137 20.81 -28.94 15.30
C TYR A 137 21.70 -29.00 14.05
N THR A 138 22.94 -29.47 14.21
CA THR A 138 23.99 -29.43 13.17
C THR A 138 23.73 -30.37 12.01
N LYS A 139 23.27 -31.61 12.28
CA LYS A 139 23.25 -32.71 11.30
C LYS A 139 22.13 -32.64 10.25
N ASP A 140 21.24 -31.66 10.32
CA ASP A 140 20.08 -31.57 9.42
C ASP A 140 20.04 -30.20 8.71
N ASN A 141 20.05 -30.24 7.38
CA ASN A 141 19.98 -29.06 6.53
C ASN A 141 18.60 -28.38 6.56
N ASN A 142 17.52 -29.11 6.87
CA ASN A 142 16.21 -28.49 7.09
C ASN A 142 16.24 -27.53 8.29
N ASN A 143 17.09 -27.81 9.28
CA ASN A 143 17.25 -26.90 10.42
C ASN A 143 17.96 -25.59 10.05
N PHE A 144 18.78 -25.55 8.99
CA PHE A 144 19.31 -24.29 8.46
C PHE A 144 18.18 -23.41 7.92
N LYS A 145 17.31 -23.97 7.08
CA LYS A 145 16.14 -23.26 6.53
C LYS A 145 15.19 -22.78 7.63
N LYS A 146 14.92 -23.61 8.64
CA LYS A 146 14.14 -23.21 9.82
C LYS A 146 14.82 -22.06 10.58
N GLY A 147 16.15 -22.08 10.72
CA GLY A 147 16.91 -20.99 11.32
C GLY A 147 16.76 -19.66 10.56
N LEU A 148 16.82 -19.70 9.22
CA LEU A 148 16.56 -18.53 8.38
C LEU A 148 15.11 -18.05 8.47
N SER A 149 14.13 -18.97 8.55
CA SER A 149 12.72 -18.62 8.76
C SER A 149 12.53 -17.85 10.06
N LYS A 150 13.12 -18.33 11.15
CA LYS A 150 13.08 -17.63 12.45
C LYS A 150 13.72 -16.25 12.40
N LEU A 151 14.79 -16.07 11.63
CA LEU A 151 15.38 -14.75 11.40
C LEU A 151 14.44 -13.85 10.58
N ASN A 152 13.79 -14.36 9.53
CA ASN A 152 12.77 -13.62 8.79
C ASN A 152 11.60 -13.19 9.71
N GLU A 153 11.04 -14.12 10.49
CA GLU A 153 9.97 -13.85 11.46
C GLU A 153 10.38 -12.77 12.47
N TYR A 154 11.63 -12.82 12.95
CA TYR A 154 12.18 -11.78 13.81
C TYR A 154 12.08 -10.40 13.15
N TYR A 155 12.58 -10.22 11.92
CA TYR A 155 12.53 -8.92 11.25
C TYR A 155 11.09 -8.47 10.96
N TYR A 156 10.21 -9.38 10.53
CA TYR A 156 8.80 -9.07 10.35
C TYR A 156 8.17 -8.57 11.65
N ALA A 157 8.37 -9.28 12.77
CA ALA A 157 7.80 -8.89 14.07
C ALA A 157 8.26 -7.50 14.54
N ARG A 158 9.45 -7.03 14.13
CA ARG A 158 9.94 -5.68 14.48
C ARG A 158 9.39 -4.61 13.55
N LEU A 159 9.05 -4.98 12.31
CA LEU A 159 8.50 -4.08 11.32
C LEU A 159 6.97 -3.95 11.44
N THR A 160 6.27 -4.99 11.88
CA THR A 160 4.80 -5.04 11.99
C THR A 160 4.20 -3.83 12.72
N PRO A 161 4.67 -3.40 13.91
CA PRO A 161 4.06 -2.25 14.59
C PRO A 161 4.12 -0.96 13.76
N ILE A 162 5.19 -0.79 12.99
CA ILE A 162 5.40 0.41 12.15
C ILE A 162 4.54 0.34 10.90
N LEU A 163 4.35 -0.86 10.34
CA LEU A 163 3.40 -1.08 9.24
C LEU A 163 1.96 -0.79 9.69
N GLU A 164 1.60 -1.15 10.91
CA GLU A 164 0.29 -0.84 11.49
C GLU A 164 0.11 0.67 11.72
N GLU A 165 1.14 1.37 12.20
CA GLU A 165 1.13 2.83 12.33
C GLU A 165 1.02 3.52 10.97
N PHE A 166 1.73 3.02 9.96
CA PHE A 166 1.62 3.47 8.58
C PHE A 166 0.18 3.36 8.08
N GLU A 167 -0.46 2.19 8.25
CA GLU A 167 -1.84 2.00 7.79
C GLU A 167 -2.83 2.91 8.53
N LYS A 168 -2.63 3.13 9.84
CA LYS A 168 -3.45 4.07 10.63
C LYS A 168 -3.27 5.51 10.13
N ALA A 169 -2.04 5.95 9.92
CA ALA A 169 -1.75 7.29 9.42
C ALA A 169 -2.34 7.49 8.01
N ARG A 170 -2.13 6.53 7.12
CA ARG A 170 -2.70 6.51 5.77
C ARG A 170 -4.22 6.63 5.82
N ALA A 171 -4.89 5.75 6.56
CA ALA A 171 -6.34 5.74 6.69
C ALA A 171 -6.88 7.08 7.23
N LYS A 172 -6.20 7.67 8.22
CA LYS A 172 -6.55 8.98 8.77
C LYS A 172 -6.48 10.09 7.72
N GLU A 173 -5.44 10.11 6.89
CA GLU A 173 -5.33 11.10 5.81
C GLU A 173 -6.36 10.85 4.70
N GLN A 174 -6.66 9.60 4.34
CA GLN A 174 -7.71 9.28 3.37
C GLN A 174 -9.10 9.76 3.84
N GLN A 175 -9.44 9.54 5.11
CA GLN A 175 -10.71 10.00 5.71
C GLN A 175 -10.89 11.52 5.68
N LYS A 176 -9.80 12.30 5.65
CA LYS A 176 -9.90 13.76 5.48
C LYS A 176 -10.38 14.15 4.09
N LEU A 177 -10.11 13.34 3.07
CA LEU A 177 -10.61 13.55 1.71
C LEU A 177 -12.03 12.98 1.57
N ASP A 178 -12.27 11.80 2.13
CA ASP A 178 -13.53 11.06 2.04
C ASP A 178 -14.60 11.57 3.01
N ASN A 179 -14.96 12.85 2.91
CA ASN A 179 -15.98 13.46 3.74
C ASN A 179 -17.11 14.12 2.92
N ILE A 180 -18.31 14.18 3.50
CA ILE A 180 -19.52 14.70 2.83
C ILE A 180 -19.37 16.15 2.35
N THR A 181 -18.56 16.96 3.04
CA THR A 181 -18.30 18.35 2.65
C THR A 181 -17.49 18.44 1.36
N SER A 182 -16.53 17.53 1.14
CA SER A 182 -15.77 17.45 -0.11
C SER A 182 -16.70 17.13 -1.28
N TYR A 183 -17.52 16.09 -1.17
CA TYR A 183 -18.43 15.70 -2.26
C TYR A 183 -19.47 16.76 -2.58
N ARG A 184 -19.98 17.44 -1.57
CA ARG A 184 -20.92 18.55 -1.78
C ARG A 184 -20.26 19.68 -2.58
N ARG A 185 -19.03 20.07 -2.23
CA ARG A 185 -18.28 21.09 -2.97
C ARG A 185 -18.03 20.65 -4.42
N ASP A 186 -17.60 19.41 -4.62
CA ASP A 186 -17.31 18.90 -5.97
C ASP A 186 -18.56 18.88 -6.85
N TRP A 187 -19.72 18.55 -6.25
CA TRP A 187 -21.02 18.62 -6.90
C TRP A 187 -21.45 20.06 -7.23
N GLU A 188 -21.26 21.00 -6.29
CA GLU A 188 -21.55 22.43 -6.49
C GLU A 188 -20.74 23.01 -7.66
N ILE A 189 -19.43 22.71 -7.73
CA ILE A 189 -18.56 23.12 -8.84
C ILE A 189 -19.08 22.60 -10.18
N CYS A 190 -19.49 21.33 -10.25
CA CYS A 190 -19.99 20.78 -11.51
C CYS A 190 -21.35 21.34 -11.91
N ASN A 191 -22.23 21.62 -10.96
CA ASN A 191 -23.49 22.29 -11.27
C ASN A 191 -23.29 23.70 -11.82
N GLU A 192 -22.36 24.46 -11.26
CA GLU A 192 -22.02 25.80 -11.77
C GLU A 192 -21.45 25.70 -13.18
N PHE A 193 -20.49 24.80 -13.41
CA PHE A 193 -19.93 24.54 -14.73
C PHE A 193 -21.01 24.16 -15.76
N GLU A 194 -21.95 23.27 -15.40
CA GLU A 194 -23.02 22.83 -16.29
C GLU A 194 -24.08 23.92 -16.55
N LYS A 195 -24.27 24.87 -15.63
CA LYS A 195 -25.13 26.04 -15.88
C LYS A 195 -24.50 26.98 -16.91
N GLU A 196 -23.19 27.15 -16.86
CA GLU A 196 -22.44 27.98 -17.81
C GLU A 196 -22.22 27.27 -19.17
N HIS A 197 -22.22 25.93 -19.16
CA HIS A 197 -21.98 25.08 -20.32
C HIS A 197 -23.09 24.02 -20.50
N PRO A 198 -24.33 24.43 -20.81
CA PRO A 198 -25.46 23.51 -20.93
C PRO A 198 -25.28 22.45 -22.04
N GLU A 199 -24.47 22.72 -23.06
CA GLU A 199 -24.08 21.79 -24.11
C GLU A 199 -23.17 20.65 -23.61
N LYS A 200 -22.52 20.83 -22.46
CA LYS A 200 -21.68 19.83 -21.79
C LYS A 200 -22.38 19.12 -20.64
N LYS A 201 -23.65 19.46 -20.39
CA LYS A 201 -24.47 18.82 -19.36
C LYS A 201 -24.70 17.36 -19.73
N ILE A 202 -24.21 16.45 -18.90
CA ILE A 202 -24.39 15.01 -19.11
C ILE A 202 -25.38 14.53 -18.05
N PRO A 203 -26.44 13.79 -18.43
CA PRO A 203 -27.49 13.39 -17.50
C PRO A 203 -26.99 12.27 -16.57
N TYR A 204 -26.19 12.60 -15.56
CA TYR A 204 -25.83 11.68 -14.48
C TYR A 204 -25.94 12.36 -13.11
N LYS A 205 -26.73 11.75 -12.23
CA LYS A 205 -26.75 12.08 -10.80
C LYS A 205 -25.55 11.39 -10.15
N ILE A 206 -24.67 12.17 -9.53
CA ILE A 206 -23.66 11.70 -8.56
C ILE A 206 -24.40 11.13 -7.35
#